data_AF-A0AA38NSK6-F1
#
_entry.id   AF-A0AA38NSK6-F1
#
_cell.length_a   1.000
_cell.length_b   1.000
_cell.length_c   1.000
_cell.angle_alpha   90.00
_cell.angle_beta   90.00
_cell.angle_gamma   90.00
#
_symmetry.space_group_name_H-M   'P 1'
#
loop_
_entity.id
_entity.type
_entity.pdbx_description
1 polymer ?
#
loop_
_entity_poly.entity_id
_entity_poly.type
_entity_poly.pdbx_seq_one_letter_code
_entity_poly.pdbx_strand_id
1 'polypeptide(L)'
;MPMRYSVLMSEIDIATRATVTALKSLNLDCCLVGSVACFAYGMSRTPNDIDMVVLTSRYTQERLKSFLVHLDARFYLIASKDPSATYRVLWFRLPGYHRSCKVDLLLPGIMNIPSVDPNRVVRIQDSMNVLNSPGYASSLTLSTDYPLMPFLPLLLLKLQAWQDHGESPKLFMRQKQPTDVRDIQELLAEQKYATAGTDVRKLRLVKSRYHKETTVEVQTKQPSLLQVETPYLPESFVQAGKTRVRKFIGMYPWSEKQWKILGFSKSDITDATIAAGKSAQGDIRSLEDMMSSLVIDL
;
A
#
# COMPACT_ATOMS: atom_id res chain seq x y z
N MET A 1 -24.25 -11.67 -10.99
CA MET A 1 -24.08 -10.44 -10.16
C MET A 1 -24.19 -9.24 -11.09
N PRO A 2 -24.92 -8.17 -10.75
CA PRO A 2 -24.99 -6.99 -11.60
C PRO A 2 -23.58 -6.46 -11.85
N MET A 3 -23.27 -6.09 -13.10
CA MET A 3 -22.00 -5.47 -13.48
C MET A 3 -21.77 -4.27 -12.55
N ARG A 4 -20.76 -4.36 -11.69
CA ARG A 4 -20.29 -3.18 -10.97
C ARG A 4 -19.57 -2.33 -12.01
N TYR A 5 -20.20 -1.22 -12.40
CA TYR A 5 -19.55 -0.22 -13.21
C TYR A 5 -18.24 0.19 -12.54
N SER A 6 -17.16 0.24 -13.33
CA SER A 6 -15.87 0.74 -12.86
C SER A 6 -16.06 2.12 -12.25
N VAL A 7 -15.41 2.36 -11.11
CA VAL A 7 -15.39 3.69 -10.51
C VAL A 7 -14.42 4.54 -11.33
N LEU A 8 -14.81 5.75 -11.70
CA LEU A 8 -13.98 6.68 -12.43
C LEU A 8 -12.98 7.33 -11.47
N MET A 9 -11.84 7.79 -12.00
CA MET A 9 -10.83 8.40 -11.15
C MET A 9 -11.30 9.69 -10.49
N SER A 10 -12.14 10.47 -11.16
CA SER A 10 -12.81 11.65 -10.58
C SER A 10 -13.71 11.30 -9.40
N GLU A 11 -14.30 10.10 -9.41
CA GLU A 11 -15.17 9.63 -8.34
C GLU A 11 -14.39 9.14 -7.12
N ILE A 12 -13.24 8.49 -7.37
CA ILE A 12 -12.26 8.19 -6.32
C ILE A 12 -11.77 9.49 -5.67
N ASP A 13 -11.48 10.53 -6.46
CA ASP A 13 -11.08 11.84 -5.94
C ASP A 13 -12.16 12.45 -5.03
N ILE A 14 -13.42 12.47 -5.48
CA ILE A 14 -14.56 12.98 -4.70
C ILE A 14 -14.70 12.21 -3.38
N ALA A 15 -14.73 10.88 -3.44
CA ALA A 15 -14.89 10.04 -2.25
C ALA A 15 -13.68 10.19 -1.30
N THR A 16 -12.47 10.34 -1.83
CA THR A 16 -11.25 10.55 -1.05
C THR A 16 -11.29 11.89 -0.31
N ARG A 17 -11.59 12.99 -1.02
CA ARG A 17 -11.66 14.32 -0.42
C ARG A 17 -12.78 14.41 0.62
N ALA A 18 -13.92 13.78 0.37
CA ALA A 18 -15.00 13.69 1.36
C ALA A 18 -14.55 12.96 2.62
N THR A 19 -13.85 11.83 2.47
CA THR A 19 -13.32 11.03 3.59
C THR A 19 -12.30 11.82 4.40
N VAL A 20 -11.32 12.46 3.74
CA VAL A 20 -10.30 13.30 4.41
C VAL A 20 -10.94 14.48 5.13
N THR A 21 -11.91 15.15 4.51
CA THR A 21 -12.59 16.31 5.10
C THR A 21 -13.39 15.90 6.35
N ALA A 22 -14.10 14.77 6.29
CA ALA A 22 -14.85 14.24 7.43
C ALA A 22 -13.94 13.81 8.60
N LEU A 23 -12.78 13.22 8.32
CA LEU A 23 -11.82 12.88 9.38
C LEU A 23 -11.16 14.13 9.98
N LYS A 24 -10.83 15.13 9.15
CA LYS A 24 -10.29 16.41 9.62
C LYS A 24 -11.27 17.16 10.52
N SER A 25 -12.58 17.14 10.23
CA SER A 25 -13.58 17.78 11.11
C SER A 25 -13.71 17.09 12.47
N LEU A 26 -13.28 15.84 12.59
CA LEU A 26 -13.16 15.11 13.85
C LEU A 26 -11.80 15.30 14.54
N ASN A 27 -10.93 16.17 14.00
CA ASN A 27 -9.56 16.37 14.43
C ASN A 27 -8.74 15.06 14.44
N LEU A 28 -8.90 14.26 13.39
CA LEU A 28 -8.20 13.00 13.20
C LEU A 28 -7.21 13.10 12.02
N ASP A 29 -5.95 12.84 12.30
CA ASP A 29 -4.95 12.63 11.26
C ASP A 29 -5.19 11.28 10.58
N CYS A 30 -4.90 11.26 9.28
CA CYS A 30 -5.03 10.08 8.45
C CYS A 30 -4.03 10.10 7.32
N CYS A 31 -3.83 8.95 6.69
CA CYS A 31 -3.09 8.84 5.45
C CYS A 31 -3.66 7.73 4.58
N LEU A 32 -3.65 7.96 3.27
CA LEU A 32 -4.03 7.01 2.25
C LEU A 32 -2.98 5.90 2.18
N VAL A 33 -3.47 4.69 2.03
CA VAL A 33 -2.70 3.51 1.70
C VAL A 33 -3.33 2.85 0.46
N GLY A 34 -2.92 1.62 0.15
CA GLY A 34 -3.57 0.83 -0.88
C GLY A 34 -3.45 1.46 -2.28
N SER A 35 -4.47 1.22 -3.11
CA SER A 35 -4.39 1.53 -4.54
C SER A 35 -4.35 3.04 -4.84
N VAL A 36 -5.07 3.87 -4.06
CA VAL A 36 -5.06 5.32 -4.23
C VAL A 36 -3.69 5.93 -3.93
N ALA A 37 -3.08 5.53 -2.81
CA ALA A 37 -1.74 6.02 -2.46
C ALA A 37 -0.70 5.60 -3.49
N CYS A 38 -0.76 4.35 -3.93
CA CYS A 38 0.12 3.84 -4.96
C CYS A 38 -0.04 4.58 -6.31
N PHE A 39 -1.27 4.88 -6.72
CA PHE A 39 -1.52 5.69 -7.92
C PHE A 39 -0.89 7.08 -7.78
N ALA A 40 -1.02 7.72 -6.62
CA ALA A 40 -0.40 9.01 -6.37
C ALA A 40 1.15 8.97 -6.44
N TYR A 41 1.75 7.81 -6.15
CA TYR A 41 3.18 7.53 -6.35
C TYR A 41 3.55 7.07 -7.76
N GLY A 42 2.63 7.12 -8.74
CA GLY A 42 2.93 6.85 -10.15
C GLY A 42 2.52 5.48 -10.67
N MET A 43 1.82 4.67 -9.87
CA MET A 43 1.21 3.43 -10.37
C MET A 43 0.14 3.75 -11.42
N SER A 44 0.16 2.99 -12.52
CA SER A 44 -0.69 3.20 -13.69
C SER A 44 -2.13 2.74 -13.50
N ARG A 45 -2.35 1.76 -12.61
CA ARG A 45 -3.65 1.13 -12.40
C ARG A 45 -4.62 2.07 -11.69
N THR A 46 -5.80 2.25 -12.27
CA THR A 46 -6.88 3.00 -11.63
C THR A 46 -7.34 2.30 -10.33
N PRO A 47 -7.39 3.03 -9.19
CA PRO A 47 -7.95 2.52 -7.95
C PRO A 47 -9.47 2.29 -8.06
N ASN A 48 -9.99 1.31 -7.33
CA ASN A 48 -11.43 0.98 -7.32
C ASN A 48 -12.08 1.24 -5.94
N ASP A 49 -11.27 1.47 -4.93
CA ASP A 49 -11.61 1.64 -3.54
C ASP A 49 -10.61 2.59 -2.87
N ILE A 50 -10.99 3.08 -1.69
CA ILE A 50 -10.16 3.95 -0.87
C ILE A 50 -9.76 3.17 0.37
N ASP A 51 -8.46 3.00 0.58
CA ASP A 51 -7.90 2.50 1.83
C ASP A 51 -7.24 3.66 2.59
N MET A 52 -7.63 3.86 3.84
CA MET A 52 -7.12 4.96 4.64
C MET A 52 -6.81 4.51 6.06
N VAL A 53 -5.59 4.80 6.51
CA VAL A 53 -5.18 4.59 7.90
C VAL A 53 -5.53 5.85 8.68
N VAL A 54 -6.36 5.71 9.71
CA VAL A 54 -6.67 6.79 10.65
C VAL A 54 -5.69 6.67 11.83
N LEU A 55 -4.86 7.70 12.02
CA LEU A 55 -3.75 7.72 12.98
C LEU A 55 -4.28 8.01 14.38
N THR A 56 -5.03 7.05 14.93
CA THR A 56 -5.67 7.16 16.24
C THR A 56 -5.73 5.82 16.96
N SER A 57 -5.67 5.87 18.29
CA SER A 57 -5.99 4.76 19.18
C SER A 57 -7.33 4.98 19.92
N ARG A 58 -7.98 6.12 19.72
CA ARG A 58 -9.17 6.53 20.49
C ARG A 58 -10.46 5.85 20.05
N TYR A 59 -10.52 5.39 18.80
CA TYR A 59 -11.74 4.90 18.19
C TYR A 59 -11.50 3.58 17.47
N THR A 60 -12.50 2.70 17.50
CA THR A 60 -12.52 1.50 16.67
C THR A 60 -12.89 1.86 15.23
N GLN A 61 -12.59 0.94 14.28
CA GLN A 61 -13.00 1.12 12.88
C GLN A 61 -14.53 1.33 12.75
N GLU A 62 -15.34 0.54 13.45
CA GLU A 62 -16.80 0.68 13.40
C GLU A 62 -17.29 2.02 13.96
N ARG A 63 -16.62 2.56 15.00
CA ARG A 63 -16.96 3.88 15.53
C ARG A 63 -16.60 4.99 14.54
N LEU A 64 -15.44 4.91 13.90
CA LEU A 64 -15.03 5.86 12.85
C LEU A 64 -16.01 5.84 11.67
N LYS A 65 -16.37 4.64 11.19
CA LYS A 65 -17.39 4.45 10.15
C LYS A 65 -18.72 5.11 10.54
N SER A 66 -19.15 4.92 11.79
CA SER A 66 -20.37 5.55 12.31
C SER A 66 -20.27 7.08 12.26
N PHE A 67 -19.14 7.68 12.66
CA PHE A 67 -18.97 9.13 12.57
C PHE A 67 -19.08 9.65 11.13
N LEU A 68 -18.47 8.98 10.16
CA LEU A 68 -18.55 9.41 8.75
C LEU A 68 -19.99 9.40 8.23
N VAL A 69 -20.78 8.37 8.57
CA VAL A 69 -22.22 8.31 8.20
C VAL A 69 -23.03 9.43 8.83
N HIS A 70 -22.73 9.81 10.08
CA HIS A 70 -23.43 10.91 10.75
C HIS A 70 -23.03 12.29 10.19
N LEU A 71 -21.79 12.46 9.76
CA LEU A 71 -21.28 13.73 9.24
C LEU A 71 -21.70 14.01 7.79
N ASP A 72 -21.83 12.96 6.97
CA ASP A 72 -22.18 13.11 5.55
C ASP A 72 -23.03 11.92 5.07
N ALA A 73 -24.28 12.22 4.70
CA ALA A 73 -25.30 11.26 4.28
C ALA A 73 -24.99 10.51 2.97
N ARG A 74 -23.89 10.87 2.28
CA ARG A 74 -23.34 10.09 1.17
C ARG A 74 -22.61 8.85 1.67
N PHE A 75 -22.10 8.84 2.89
CA PHE A 75 -21.58 7.63 3.50
C PHE A 75 -22.71 6.74 4.03
N TYR A 76 -22.56 5.44 3.85
CA TYR A 76 -23.51 4.45 4.37
C TYR A 76 -22.85 3.10 4.62
N LEU A 77 -23.49 2.27 5.44
CA LEU A 77 -22.99 0.96 5.84
C LEU A 77 -23.79 -0.17 5.22
N ILE A 78 -23.09 -1.21 4.77
CA ILE A 78 -23.68 -2.47 4.32
C ILE A 78 -23.11 -3.60 5.19
N ALA A 79 -23.94 -4.59 5.55
CA ALA A 79 -23.46 -5.80 6.21
C ALA A 79 -22.40 -6.52 5.36
N SER A 80 -21.46 -7.22 6.01
CA SER A 80 -20.49 -8.05 5.31
C SER A 80 -21.19 -9.15 4.49
N LYS A 81 -20.54 -9.60 3.42
CA LYS A 81 -20.99 -10.78 2.66
C LYS A 81 -20.79 -12.08 3.44
N ASP A 82 -19.85 -12.06 4.38
CA ASP A 82 -19.65 -13.16 5.30
C ASP A 82 -20.71 -13.05 6.41
N PRO A 83 -21.65 -14.00 6.53
CA PRO A 83 -22.71 -13.94 7.52
C PRO A 83 -22.18 -14.05 8.96
N SER A 84 -20.94 -14.55 9.15
CA SER A 84 -20.29 -14.62 10.46
C SER A 84 -19.57 -13.33 10.84
N ALA A 85 -19.35 -12.43 9.89
CA ALA A 85 -18.65 -11.18 10.14
C ALA A 85 -19.57 -10.15 10.80
N THR A 86 -19.16 -9.66 11.97
CA THR A 86 -19.87 -8.64 12.74
C THR A 86 -19.59 -7.21 12.25
N TYR A 87 -18.59 -7.03 11.39
CA TYR A 87 -18.21 -5.72 10.86
C TYR A 87 -19.11 -5.29 9.70
N ARG A 88 -19.25 -3.97 9.52
CA ARG A 88 -19.93 -3.39 8.35
C ARG A 88 -18.94 -2.78 7.38
N VAL A 89 -19.29 -2.83 6.09
CA VAL A 89 -18.52 -2.23 5.02
C VAL A 89 -19.02 -0.81 4.79
N LEU A 90 -18.10 0.16 4.83
CA LEU A 90 -18.40 1.55 4.55
C LEU A 90 -18.33 1.82 3.05
N TRP A 91 -19.36 2.49 2.55
CA TRP A 91 -19.51 2.89 1.16
C TRP A 91 -19.79 4.38 1.08
N PHE A 92 -19.30 5.00 0.02
CA PHE A 92 -19.58 6.38 -0.35
C PHE A 92 -20.43 6.40 -1.62
N ARG A 93 -21.58 7.07 -1.59
CA ARG A 93 -22.52 7.18 -2.70
C ARG A 93 -21.97 8.13 -3.77
N LEU A 94 -21.89 7.64 -5.00
CA LEU A 94 -21.46 8.40 -6.17
C LEU A 94 -22.67 8.91 -6.96
N PRO A 95 -22.51 9.97 -7.78
CA PRO A 95 -23.55 10.38 -8.71
C PRO A 95 -23.92 9.25 -9.69
N GLY A 96 -25.23 9.09 -9.92
CA GLY A 96 -25.78 8.06 -10.80
C GLY A 96 -26.44 6.89 -10.06
N TYR A 97 -27.16 6.08 -10.82
CA TYR A 97 -27.99 5.00 -10.27
C TYR A 97 -27.13 3.83 -9.75
N HIS A 98 -27.25 3.50 -8.46
CA HIS A 98 -26.54 2.41 -7.78
C HIS A 98 -25.01 2.43 -7.90
N ARG A 99 -24.39 3.62 -7.95
CA ARG A 99 -22.94 3.78 -8.02
C ARG A 99 -22.38 4.17 -6.65
N SER A 100 -21.34 3.45 -6.23
CA SER A 100 -20.69 3.68 -4.93
C SER A 100 -19.23 3.29 -4.94
N CYS A 101 -18.42 4.00 -4.16
CA CYS A 101 -17.02 3.67 -3.87
C CYS A 101 -16.91 3.00 -2.50
N LYS A 102 -16.15 1.92 -2.39
CA LYS A 102 -15.84 1.32 -1.09
C LYS A 102 -14.81 2.18 -0.37
N VAL A 103 -14.97 2.35 0.94
CA VAL A 103 -14.03 3.08 1.80
C VAL A 103 -13.64 2.18 2.97
N ASP A 104 -12.39 1.79 3.03
CA ASP A 104 -11.82 1.01 4.13
C ASP A 104 -11.06 1.93 5.07
N LEU A 105 -11.57 2.07 6.29
CA LEU A 105 -10.87 2.75 7.38
C LEU A 105 -10.09 1.72 8.18
N LEU A 106 -8.78 1.88 8.20
CA LEU A 106 -7.82 1.04 8.88
C LEU A 106 -7.22 1.79 10.08
N LEU A 107 -6.66 1.04 11.02
CA LEU A 107 -6.00 1.57 12.20
C LEU A 107 -4.58 0.99 12.28
N PRO A 108 -3.61 1.73 12.85
CA PRO A 108 -2.32 1.17 13.22
C PRO A 108 -2.47 -0.11 14.06
N GLY A 109 -1.55 -1.06 13.88
CA GLY A 109 -1.55 -2.38 14.53
C GLY A 109 -2.46 -3.42 13.86
N ILE A 110 -3.48 -3.01 13.12
CA ILE A 110 -4.32 -3.94 12.35
C ILE A 110 -3.61 -4.31 11.05
N MET A 111 -3.57 -5.60 10.71
CA MET A 111 -2.82 -6.11 9.55
C MET A 111 -1.35 -5.66 9.55
N ASN A 112 -0.72 -5.53 10.73
CA ASN A 112 0.66 -5.09 10.86
C ASN A 112 0.93 -3.70 10.21
N ILE A 113 -0.10 -2.85 10.10
CA ILE A 113 0.05 -1.48 9.62
C ILE A 113 0.78 -0.66 10.69
N PRO A 114 1.90 0.02 10.36
CA PRO A 114 2.62 0.81 11.34
C PRO A 114 1.85 2.09 11.68
N SER A 115 2.03 2.57 12.91
CA SER A 115 1.69 3.96 13.23
C SER A 115 2.74 4.86 12.59
N VAL A 116 2.31 5.96 11.99
CA VAL A 116 3.20 6.97 11.40
C VAL A 116 2.93 8.30 12.08
N ASP A 117 3.99 9.05 12.38
CA ASP A 117 3.88 10.41 12.89
C ASP A 117 3.15 11.30 11.86
N PRO A 118 2.07 12.02 12.23
CA PRO A 118 1.37 12.94 11.33
C PRO A 118 2.27 13.92 10.58
N ASN A 119 3.42 14.32 11.16
CA ASN A 119 4.40 15.21 10.51
C ASN A 119 5.16 14.55 9.37
N ARG A 120 5.13 13.22 9.27
CA ARG A 120 5.78 12.44 8.21
C ARG A 120 4.83 12.07 7.09
N VAL A 121 3.52 12.26 7.28
CA VAL A 121 2.52 12.06 6.24
C VAL A 121 2.84 12.94 5.04
N VAL A 122 2.98 12.33 3.88
CA VAL A 122 3.30 13.04 2.64
C VAL A 122 2.04 13.71 2.13
N ARG A 123 2.04 15.04 2.03
CA ARG A 123 0.88 15.81 1.56
C ARG A 123 1.09 16.26 0.13
N ILE A 124 0.27 15.75 -0.78
CA ILE A 124 0.31 16.17 -2.18
C ILE A 124 -0.89 17.06 -2.51
N GLN A 125 -0.59 18.26 -3.01
CA GLN A 125 -1.57 19.21 -3.53
C GLN A 125 -1.91 18.85 -4.99
N ASP A 126 -3.21 18.81 -5.31
CA ASP A 126 -3.75 18.75 -6.67
C ASP A 126 -3.10 17.74 -7.64
N SER A 127 -2.70 16.57 -7.14
CA SER A 127 -1.97 15.59 -7.95
C SER A 127 -2.84 14.68 -8.81
N MET A 128 -4.13 14.57 -8.54
CA MET A 128 -5.04 13.86 -9.44
C MET A 128 -5.49 14.90 -10.47
N ASN A 129 -4.79 15.03 -11.60
CA ASN A 129 -5.19 15.93 -12.69
C ASN A 129 -6.56 15.45 -13.24
N VAL A 130 -7.64 15.84 -12.56
CA VAL A 130 -9.03 15.83 -13.05
C VAL A 130 -9.31 17.17 -13.74
N LEU A 131 -8.27 17.78 -14.32
CA LEU A 131 -8.41 18.89 -15.26
C LEU A 131 -8.83 18.27 -16.59
N ASN A 132 -10.15 18.07 -16.77
CA ASN A 132 -10.90 18.07 -18.04
C ASN A 132 -12.36 17.57 -17.91
N SER A 133 -13.00 17.67 -16.73
CA SER A 133 -14.46 17.49 -16.63
C SER A 133 -15.16 18.86 -16.49
N PRO A 134 -15.60 19.48 -17.59
CA PRO A 134 -16.40 20.70 -17.54
C PRO A 134 -17.81 20.33 -17.08
N GLY A 135 -18.13 20.58 -15.81
CA GLY A 135 -19.49 20.34 -15.31
C GLY A 135 -19.63 20.25 -13.79
N TYR A 136 -18.55 20.06 -13.05
CA TYR A 136 -18.58 20.08 -11.59
C TYR A 136 -17.67 21.16 -11.04
N ALA A 137 -18.12 22.41 -11.16
CA ALA A 137 -17.67 23.48 -10.29
C ALA A 137 -18.17 23.16 -8.87
N SER A 138 -17.41 22.36 -8.14
CA SER A 138 -17.60 22.19 -6.71
C SER A 138 -17.31 23.54 -6.05
N SER A 139 -18.36 24.18 -5.54
CA SER A 139 -18.30 25.30 -4.60
C SER A 139 -17.57 24.96 -3.28
N LEU A 140 -16.99 23.76 -3.13
CA LEU A 140 -15.97 23.47 -2.12
C LEU A 140 -14.58 23.77 -2.71
N THR A 141 -14.21 25.05 -2.65
CA THR A 141 -12.83 25.58 -2.71
C THR A 141 -12.03 25.17 -1.47
N LEU A 142 -12.01 23.88 -1.14
CA LEU A 142 -11.12 23.33 -0.12
C LEU A 142 -10.03 22.55 -0.85
N SER A 143 -8.85 23.17 -0.90
CA SER A 143 -7.58 22.54 -1.25
C SER A 143 -7.23 21.49 -0.19
N THR A 144 -7.99 20.40 -0.15
CA THR A 144 -7.69 19.29 0.75
C THR A 144 -6.57 18.48 0.12
N ASP A 145 -5.37 18.63 0.67
CA ASP A 145 -4.22 17.80 0.33
C ASP A 145 -4.57 16.31 0.44
N TYR A 146 -3.96 15.49 -0.42
CA TYR A 146 -3.92 14.04 -0.29
C TYR A 146 -2.88 13.67 0.77
N PRO A 147 -3.29 13.19 1.96
CA PRO A 147 -2.33 12.69 2.92
C PRO A 147 -1.96 11.27 2.52
N LEU A 148 -0.71 10.99 2.20
CA LEU A 148 -0.22 9.69 1.78
C LEU A 148 0.64 9.07 2.87
N MET A 149 0.53 7.76 3.02
CA MET A 149 1.50 6.96 3.76
C MET A 149 2.89 7.19 3.12
N PRO A 150 3.96 7.39 3.92
CA PRO A 150 5.31 7.46 3.39
C PRO A 150 5.64 6.27 2.48
N PHE A 151 6.56 6.48 1.54
CA PHE A 151 6.75 5.56 0.43
C PHE A 151 7.22 4.19 0.90
N LEU A 152 8.18 4.13 1.83
CA LEU A 152 8.71 2.85 2.32
C LEU A 152 7.64 1.98 3.01
N PRO A 153 6.89 2.44 4.02
CA PRO A 153 5.85 1.62 4.65
C PRO A 153 4.73 1.25 3.67
N LEU A 154 4.38 2.12 2.72
CA LEU A 154 3.43 1.76 1.67
C LEU A 154 3.93 0.59 0.81
N LEU A 155 5.19 0.66 0.36
CA LEU A 155 5.81 -0.40 -0.43
C LEU A 155 5.92 -1.71 0.35
N LEU A 156 6.30 -1.65 1.63
CA LEU A 156 6.38 -2.83 2.49
C LEU A 156 4.99 -3.44 2.80
N LEU A 157 3.93 -2.63 2.85
CA LEU A 157 2.55 -3.12 2.96
C LEU A 157 2.09 -3.82 1.66
N LYS A 158 2.49 -3.33 0.49
CA LYS A 158 2.24 -4.05 -0.78
C LYS A 158 2.95 -5.40 -0.81
N LEU A 159 4.18 -5.43 -0.32
CA LEU A 159 4.95 -6.65 -0.20
C LEU A 159 4.34 -7.65 0.79
N GLN A 160 3.76 -7.15 1.88
CA GLN A 160 2.97 -7.97 2.80
C GLN A 160 1.74 -8.56 2.10
N ALA A 161 0.96 -7.74 1.39
CA ALA A 161 -0.21 -8.22 0.64
C ALA A 161 0.15 -9.31 -0.37
N TRP A 162 1.27 -9.14 -1.10
CA TRP A 162 1.80 -10.17 -2.01
C TRP A 162 2.08 -11.50 -1.30
N GLN A 163 2.71 -11.47 -0.13
CA GLN A 163 2.99 -12.69 0.64
C GLN A 163 1.70 -13.32 1.16
N ASP A 164 0.85 -12.52 1.81
CA ASP A 164 -0.41 -12.98 2.41
C ASP A 164 -1.35 -13.59 1.35
N HIS A 165 -1.44 -12.96 0.17
CA HIS A 165 -2.20 -13.49 -0.95
C HIS A 165 -1.58 -14.79 -1.49
N GLY A 166 -0.26 -14.87 -1.61
CA GLY A 166 0.43 -16.08 -2.08
C GLY A 166 0.28 -17.28 -1.14
N GLU A 167 0.30 -17.04 0.16
CA GLU A 167 0.20 -18.06 1.22
C GLU A 167 -1.25 -18.40 1.58
N SER A 168 -2.22 -17.63 1.11
CA SER A 168 -3.62 -17.83 1.46
C SER A 168 -4.15 -19.19 0.96
N PRO A 169 -4.91 -19.94 1.78
CA PRO A 169 -5.58 -21.17 1.34
C PRO A 169 -6.77 -20.88 0.38
N LYS A 170 -7.27 -19.64 0.35
CA LYS A 170 -8.39 -19.22 -0.50
C LYS A 170 -7.92 -18.87 -1.91
N LEU A 171 -8.44 -19.57 -2.93
CA LEU A 171 -8.04 -19.39 -4.34
C LEU A 171 -8.21 -17.94 -4.82
N PHE A 172 -9.34 -17.30 -4.51
CA PHE A 172 -9.61 -15.93 -4.95
C PHE A 172 -8.65 -14.89 -4.34
N MET A 173 -8.01 -15.19 -3.20
CA MET A 173 -6.95 -14.35 -2.65
C MET A 173 -5.64 -14.58 -3.40
N ARG A 174 -5.26 -15.85 -3.67
CA ARG A 174 -4.08 -16.17 -4.48
C ARG A 174 -4.13 -15.55 -5.87
N GLN A 175 -5.32 -15.49 -6.48
CA GLN A 175 -5.54 -14.83 -7.77
C GLN A 175 -5.20 -13.33 -7.79
N LYS A 176 -5.06 -12.68 -6.63
CA LYS A 176 -4.63 -11.28 -6.54
C LYS A 176 -3.11 -11.11 -6.60
N GLN A 177 -2.34 -12.15 -6.30
CA GLN A 177 -0.87 -12.09 -6.24
C GLN A 177 -0.22 -11.53 -7.52
N PRO A 178 -0.65 -11.88 -8.76
CA PRO A 178 -0.08 -11.26 -9.96
C PRO A 178 -0.29 -9.74 -10.02
N THR A 179 -1.39 -9.25 -9.45
CA THR A 179 -1.63 -7.80 -9.33
C THR A 179 -0.64 -7.18 -8.35
N ASP A 180 -0.38 -7.83 -7.20
CA ASP A 180 0.60 -7.30 -6.24
C ASP A 180 2.02 -7.25 -6.82
N VAL A 181 2.42 -8.26 -7.59
CA VAL A 181 3.74 -8.28 -8.27
C VAL A 181 3.86 -7.09 -9.23
N ARG A 182 2.84 -6.84 -10.05
CA ARG A 182 2.81 -5.68 -10.96
C ARG A 182 2.85 -4.37 -10.18
N ASP A 183 2.04 -4.26 -9.13
CA ASP A 183 1.97 -3.08 -8.29
C ASP A 183 3.37 -2.79 -7.66
N ILE A 184 4.05 -3.81 -7.13
CA ILE A 184 5.41 -3.71 -6.57
C ILE A 184 6.42 -3.32 -7.65
N GLN A 185 6.34 -3.92 -8.84
CA GLN A 185 7.23 -3.59 -9.96
C GLN A 185 7.14 -2.12 -10.35
N GLU A 186 5.92 -1.58 -10.49
CA GLU A 186 5.71 -0.17 -10.84
C GLU A 186 6.22 0.76 -9.74
N LEU A 187 5.94 0.47 -8.47
CA LEU A 187 6.48 1.26 -7.36
C LEU A 187 8.01 1.22 -7.30
N LEU A 188 8.62 0.05 -7.52
CA LEU A 188 10.08 -0.09 -7.59
C LEU A 188 10.69 0.62 -8.81
N ALA A 189 9.93 0.97 -9.84
CA ALA A 189 10.40 1.82 -10.94
C ALA A 189 10.36 3.31 -10.56
N GLU A 190 9.48 3.70 -9.64
CA GLU A 190 9.26 5.07 -9.17
C GLU A 190 10.22 5.48 -8.03
N GLN A 191 11.48 5.06 -8.10
CA GLN A 191 12.51 5.28 -7.07
C GLN A 191 12.88 6.74 -6.86
N LYS A 192 12.46 7.64 -7.76
CA LYS A 192 12.65 9.08 -7.61
C LYS A 192 11.96 9.65 -6.37
N TYR A 193 10.96 8.97 -5.82
CA TYR A 193 10.37 9.29 -4.51
C TYR A 193 11.19 8.78 -3.33
N ALA A 194 12.14 7.87 -3.56
CA ALA A 194 13.00 7.26 -2.55
C ALA A 194 14.33 8.00 -2.34
N THR A 195 14.80 8.74 -3.34
CA THR A 195 16.10 9.44 -3.30
C THR A 195 16.00 10.91 -2.88
N ALA A 196 14.84 11.34 -2.42
CA ALA A 196 14.53 12.73 -2.15
C ALA A 196 14.06 12.88 -0.71
N GLY A 197 14.94 13.35 0.18
CA GLY A 197 14.51 14.18 1.32
C GLY A 197 13.91 15.52 0.86
N THR A 198 13.25 15.53 -0.31
CA THR A 198 12.83 16.71 -1.05
C THR A 198 11.32 16.77 -0.98
N ASP A 199 10.86 17.90 -0.48
CA ASP A 199 9.49 18.38 -0.55
C ASP A 199 8.81 17.95 -1.85
N VAL A 200 7.87 17.00 -1.75
CA VAL A 200 7.12 16.43 -2.88
C VAL A 200 6.41 17.52 -3.70
N ARG A 201 6.24 18.72 -3.11
CA ARG A 201 5.75 19.94 -3.78
C ARG A 201 6.59 20.37 -5.00
N LYS A 202 7.89 20.04 -5.08
CA LYS A 202 8.75 20.45 -6.21
C LYS A 202 8.76 19.49 -7.41
N LEU A 203 8.22 18.28 -7.27
CA LEU A 203 8.40 17.22 -8.29
C LEU A 203 7.49 17.35 -9.52
N ARG A 204 6.55 18.31 -9.57
CA ARG A 204 5.63 18.48 -10.72
C ARG A 204 5.98 19.60 -11.70
N LEU A 205 6.94 20.46 -11.38
CA LEU A 205 7.33 21.57 -12.27
C LEU A 205 8.33 21.19 -13.37
N VAL A 206 8.85 19.96 -13.39
CA VAL A 206 9.96 19.57 -14.29
C VAL A 206 9.52 18.75 -15.52
N LYS A 207 8.21 18.63 -15.82
CA LYS A 207 7.77 18.05 -17.11
C LYS A 207 7.80 19.03 -18.30
N SER A 208 8.33 20.24 -18.12
CA SER A 208 8.52 21.21 -19.19
C SER A 208 9.87 21.89 -19.04
N ARG A 209 10.84 21.40 -19.83
CA ARG A 209 12.11 22.02 -20.29
C ARG A 209 13.26 21.02 -20.19
N TYR A 210 13.51 20.37 -21.32
CA TYR A 210 14.85 19.88 -21.64
C TYR A 210 15.78 21.10 -21.66
N HIS A 211 16.67 21.21 -20.68
CA HIS A 211 17.92 21.94 -20.84
C HIS A 211 19.06 21.16 -20.20
N LYS A 212 20.13 21.08 -21.01
CA LYS A 212 21.45 20.52 -20.74
C LYS A 212 22.05 21.28 -19.56
N GLU A 213 22.53 20.59 -18.53
CA GLU A 213 23.52 21.19 -17.64
C GLU A 213 24.44 20.17 -16.97
N THR A 214 25.68 20.62 -16.84
CA THR A 214 26.93 19.92 -16.56
C THR A 214 27.07 19.60 -15.07
N THR A 215 27.36 18.33 -14.74
CA THR A 215 27.56 17.89 -13.35
C THR A 215 29.00 18.11 -12.90
N VAL A 216 29.17 18.97 -11.89
CA VAL A 216 30.29 18.97 -10.95
C VAL A 216 29.90 18.06 -9.78
N GLU A 217 30.59 16.94 -9.61
CA GLU A 217 30.35 15.98 -8.53
C GLU A 217 31.00 16.44 -7.22
N VAL A 218 30.18 16.86 -6.26
CA VAL A 218 30.51 16.76 -4.83
C VAL A 218 29.62 15.66 -4.25
N GLN A 219 30.12 14.43 -4.21
CA GLN A 219 29.40 13.26 -3.69
C GLN A 219 29.34 13.29 -2.16
N THR A 220 28.42 14.06 -1.58
CA THR A 220 27.89 13.72 -0.25
C THR A 220 26.93 12.54 -0.44
N LYS A 221 27.32 11.35 0.03
CA LYS A 221 26.52 10.12 -0.07
C LYS A 221 25.18 10.32 0.66
N GLN A 222 24.13 10.64 -0.08
CA GLN A 222 22.80 10.84 0.50
C GLN A 222 22.33 9.56 1.20
N PRO A 223 21.62 9.68 2.34
CA PRO A 223 21.06 8.52 3.01
C PRO A 223 20.01 7.84 2.11
N SER A 224 20.01 6.51 2.09
CA SER A 224 18.99 5.71 1.42
C SER A 224 17.62 5.90 2.07
N LEU A 225 16.53 5.61 1.34
CA LEU A 225 15.18 5.69 1.89
C LEU A 225 15.00 4.82 3.14
N LEU A 226 15.57 3.61 3.15
CA LEU A 226 15.55 2.74 4.32
C LEU A 226 16.19 3.43 5.54
N GLN A 227 17.31 4.13 5.36
CA GLN A 227 17.95 4.87 6.46
C GLN A 227 17.12 6.08 6.94
N VAL A 228 16.42 6.74 6.02
CA VAL A 228 15.56 7.90 6.33
C VAL A 228 14.29 7.48 7.06
N GLU A 229 13.67 6.37 6.64
CA GLU A 229 12.34 5.98 7.10
C GLU A 229 12.33 4.99 8.27
N THR A 230 13.35 4.14 8.41
CA THR A 230 13.45 3.16 9.52
C THR A 230 13.39 3.77 10.93
N PRO A 231 14.02 4.93 11.23
CA PRO A 231 14.10 5.43 12.61
C PRO A 231 12.76 5.69 13.31
N TYR A 232 11.65 5.81 12.58
CA TYR A 232 10.32 6.03 13.15
C TYR A 232 9.34 4.86 12.90
N LEU A 233 9.78 3.81 12.21
CA LEU A 233 8.96 2.63 11.98
C LEU A 233 9.21 1.60 13.09
N PRO A 234 8.20 0.79 13.47
CA PRO A 234 8.42 -0.31 14.41
C PRO A 234 9.48 -1.28 13.87
N GLU A 235 10.45 -1.67 14.71
CA GLU A 235 11.52 -2.60 14.34
C GLU A 235 10.95 -3.91 13.77
N SER A 236 9.89 -4.44 14.38
CA SER A 236 9.20 -5.65 13.91
C SER A 236 8.64 -5.50 12.50
N PHE A 237 8.10 -4.32 12.15
CA PHE A 237 7.60 -4.03 10.80
C PHE A 237 8.73 -4.02 9.78
N VAL A 238 9.86 -3.38 10.12
CA VAL A 238 11.04 -3.28 9.25
C VAL A 238 11.68 -4.65 9.03
N GLN A 239 11.83 -5.46 10.08
CA GLN A 239 12.38 -6.82 9.98
C GLN A 239 11.49 -7.77 9.18
N ALA A 240 10.16 -7.69 9.37
CA ALA A 240 9.20 -8.41 8.54
C ALA A 240 9.31 -7.97 7.07
N GLY A 241 9.46 -6.67 6.83
CA GLY A 241 9.72 -6.10 5.50
C GLY A 241 10.98 -6.67 4.85
N LYS A 242 12.11 -6.68 5.56
CA LYS A 242 13.38 -7.28 5.08
C LYS A 242 13.23 -8.75 4.70
N THR A 243 12.55 -9.52 5.54
CA THR A 243 12.28 -10.94 5.29
C THR A 243 11.45 -11.14 4.02
N ARG A 244 10.42 -10.32 3.81
CA ARG A 244 9.62 -10.35 2.59
C ARG A 244 10.39 -9.91 1.36
N VAL A 245 11.27 -8.90 1.48
CA VAL A 245 12.13 -8.44 0.36
C VAL A 245 13.04 -9.57 -0.08
N ARG A 246 13.65 -10.28 0.87
CA ARG A 246 14.45 -11.47 0.59
C ARG A 246 13.67 -12.52 -0.20
N LYS A 247 12.47 -12.88 0.28
CA LYS A 247 11.60 -13.86 -0.38
C LYS A 247 11.22 -13.41 -1.79
N PHE A 248 10.87 -12.14 -1.95
CA PHE A 248 10.50 -11.55 -3.24
C PHE A 248 11.65 -11.58 -4.24
N ILE A 249 12.87 -11.19 -3.83
CA ILE A 249 14.07 -11.27 -4.68
C ILE A 249 14.35 -12.71 -5.10
N GLY A 250 14.17 -13.68 -4.20
CA GLY A 250 14.33 -15.11 -4.53
C GLY A 250 13.39 -15.57 -5.64
N MET A 251 12.15 -15.05 -5.69
CA MET A 251 11.18 -15.36 -6.74
C MET A 251 11.30 -14.46 -7.98
N TYR A 252 11.79 -13.23 -7.80
CA TYR A 252 11.88 -12.19 -8.83
C TYR A 252 13.28 -11.54 -8.82
N PRO A 253 14.33 -12.25 -9.28
CA PRO A 253 15.72 -11.76 -9.18
C PRO A 253 15.96 -10.43 -9.90
N TRP A 254 15.16 -10.12 -10.92
CA TRP A 254 15.23 -8.85 -11.66
C TRP A 254 15.00 -7.61 -10.77
N SER A 255 14.40 -7.77 -9.59
CA SER A 255 14.08 -6.67 -8.67
C SER A 255 15.24 -6.32 -7.71
N GLU A 256 16.30 -7.13 -7.63
CA GLU A 256 17.37 -6.98 -6.64
C GLU A 256 18.05 -5.60 -6.69
N LYS A 257 18.30 -5.08 -7.91
CA LYS A 257 18.96 -3.79 -8.10
C LYS A 257 18.13 -2.65 -7.50
N GLN A 258 16.81 -2.71 -7.66
CA GLN A 258 15.87 -1.71 -7.19
C GLN A 258 15.80 -1.69 -5.66
N TRP A 259 15.74 -2.86 -5.03
CA TRP A 259 15.78 -2.96 -3.57
C TRP A 259 17.10 -2.45 -2.97
N LYS A 260 18.24 -2.68 -3.64
CA LYS A 260 19.54 -2.12 -3.22
C LYS A 260 19.55 -0.59 -3.24
N ILE A 261 18.91 0.04 -4.23
CA ILE A 261 18.80 1.50 -4.31
C ILE A 261 18.01 2.05 -3.12
N LEU A 262 16.99 1.33 -2.66
CA LEU A 262 16.21 1.69 -1.46
C LEU A 262 16.99 1.49 -0.15
N GLY A 263 18.16 0.84 -0.18
CA GLY A 263 19.02 0.61 0.98
C GLY A 263 19.00 -0.81 1.55
N PHE A 264 18.28 -1.75 0.93
CA PHE A 264 18.30 -3.15 1.37
C PHE A 264 19.63 -3.82 0.98
N SER A 265 20.32 -4.40 1.95
CA SER A 265 21.68 -4.94 1.79
C SER A 265 21.70 -6.39 1.33
N LYS A 266 22.85 -6.89 0.86
CA LYS A 266 23.04 -8.31 0.54
C LYS A 266 22.88 -9.22 1.76
N SER A 267 23.29 -8.82 2.96
CA SER A 267 23.09 -9.63 4.18
C SER A 267 21.61 -9.72 4.57
N ASP A 268 20.82 -8.67 4.28
CA ASP A 268 19.36 -8.79 4.34
C ASP A 268 18.80 -9.77 3.29
N ILE A 269 19.59 -10.21 2.31
CA ILE A 269 19.17 -11.05 1.17
C ILE A 269 19.73 -12.49 1.24
N THR A 270 20.89 -12.74 1.87
CA THR A 270 21.65 -14.01 1.68
C THR A 270 21.49 -15.11 2.74
N ASP A 271 20.83 -14.88 3.87
CA ASP A 271 20.89 -15.87 4.98
C ASP A 271 20.02 -17.14 4.81
N ALA A 272 19.20 -17.25 3.76
CA ALA A 272 18.28 -18.38 3.60
C ALA A 272 18.84 -19.56 2.79
N THR A 273 19.83 -19.36 1.91
CA THR A 273 20.31 -20.45 1.04
C THR A 273 21.13 -21.50 1.80
N ILE A 274 21.71 -21.14 2.95
CA ILE A 274 22.54 -22.05 3.75
C ILE A 274 21.70 -22.83 4.79
N ALA A 275 20.58 -22.29 5.26
CA ALA A 275 19.73 -22.96 6.26
C ALA A 275 18.77 -23.99 5.62
N ALA A 276 18.15 -23.66 4.48
CA ALA A 276 17.20 -24.57 3.82
C ALA A 276 17.88 -25.77 3.14
N GLY A 277 19.15 -25.65 2.73
CA GLY A 277 19.93 -26.75 2.15
C GLY A 277 20.45 -27.76 3.18
N LYS A 278 20.49 -27.40 4.47
CA LYS A 278 20.98 -28.30 5.53
C LYS A 278 19.88 -29.11 6.22
N SER A 279 18.62 -28.65 6.22
CA SER A 279 17.52 -29.45 6.79
C SER A 279 16.97 -30.50 5.82
N ALA A 280 16.97 -30.21 4.50
CA ALA A 280 16.46 -31.15 3.50
C ALA A 280 17.34 -32.41 3.32
N GLN A 281 18.63 -32.35 3.66
CA GLN A 281 19.53 -33.51 3.56
C GLN A 281 19.34 -34.51 4.72
N GLY A 282 18.72 -34.10 5.83
CA GLY A 282 18.43 -34.95 6.99
C GLY A 282 17.12 -35.74 6.84
N ASP A 283 16.11 -35.16 6.18
CA ASP A 283 14.77 -35.75 6.06
C ASP A 283 14.65 -36.81 4.94
N ILE A 284 15.49 -36.77 3.91
CA ILE A 284 15.43 -37.75 2.81
C ILE A 284 15.82 -39.16 3.29
N ARG A 285 16.76 -39.27 4.23
CA ARG A 285 17.15 -40.58 4.81
C ARG A 285 16.03 -41.20 5.65
N SER A 286 15.22 -40.38 6.32
CA SER A 286 14.07 -40.86 7.12
C SER A 286 12.92 -41.38 6.26
N LEU A 287 12.76 -40.86 5.04
CA LEU A 287 11.73 -41.31 4.09
C LEU A 287 12.13 -42.60 3.37
N GLU A 288 13.41 -42.79 3.04
CA GLU A 288 13.92 -44.06 2.49
C GLU A 288 13.80 -45.19 3.52
N ASP A 289 14.13 -44.95 4.80
CA ASP A 289 13.97 -45.93 5.88
C ASP A 289 12.49 -46.29 6.14
N MET A 290 11.56 -45.34 5.98
CA MET A 290 10.12 -45.60 6.11
C MET A 290 9.53 -46.33 4.90
N MET A 291 10.04 -46.10 3.69
CA MET A 291 9.54 -46.77 2.49
C MET A 291 10.05 -48.21 2.36
N SER A 292 11.21 -48.53 2.94
CA SER A 292 11.71 -49.91 3.03
C SER A 292 10.96 -50.79 4.03
N SER A 293 10.18 -50.23 4.97
CA SER A 293 9.41 -51.02 5.95
C SER A 293 7.99 -51.36 5.50
N LEU A 294 7.54 -50.90 4.33
CA LEU A 294 6.17 -51.04 3.83
C LEU A 294 6.01 -52.07 2.70
N VAL A 295 7.05 -52.86 2.43
CA VAL A 295 6.97 -54.00 1.52
C VAL A 295 7.15 -55.28 2.33
N ILE A 296 6.04 -55.90 2.74
CA ILE A 296 5.83 -57.35 2.93
C ILE A 296 4.31 -57.61 3.08
N ASP A 297 3.81 -58.48 2.20
CA ASP A 297 2.60 -59.32 2.22
C ASP A 297 1.20 -58.70 2.21
N LEU A 298 0.71 -58.34 1.02
CA LEU A 298 -0.29 -59.08 0.22
C LEU A 298 -0.64 -58.35 -1.09
#